data_AF-A0AAV3X7P4-F1
#
_entry.id   AF-A0AAV3X7P4-F1
#
_cell.length_a   1.000
_cell.length_b   1.000
_cell.length_c   1.000
_cell.angle_alpha   90.00
_cell.angle_beta   90.00
_cell.angle_gamma   90.00
#
_symmetry.space_group_name_H-M   'P 1'
#
loop_
_entity.id
_entity.type
_entity.pdbx_description
1 polymer ?
#
loop_
_entity_poly.entity_id
_entity_poly.type
_entity_poly.pdbx_seq_one_letter_code
_entity_poly.pdbx_strand_id
1 'polypeptide(L)'
;MPEAYTYPKGSVGSSPQATITATGIKNMGGIITSGKGNDTLSASATSSAATFAGVYGSSFASASPENQALAIAVINATAKASDQAIAIDNTGSGVIRTGTGDDTIEATAKASNKGIAIDNVTGWITTGDGNDTISAQATGSNSYGIFGGRIDMGQGDDRAIASSFAGGVNINMGEGKDFVQGFGDATVDGGKESDILSLGSYNRDSFKISFGANNGANFQLDGITMTTTGFEQFQFAGGVSYTYNQLMTA
;
A
#
# COMPACT_ATOMS: atom_id res chain seq x y z
N MET A 1 13.72 57.04 33.96
CA MET A 1 13.08 56.45 32.77
C MET A 1 13.47 54.99 32.74
N PRO A 2 12.54 54.03 32.76
CA PRO A 2 12.90 52.61 32.78
C PRO A 2 13.38 52.18 31.39
N GLU A 3 14.53 51.51 31.36
CA GLU A 3 15.10 50.91 30.14
C GLU A 3 14.17 49.83 29.59
N ALA A 4 13.84 49.94 28.30
CA ALA A 4 13.06 48.94 27.60
C ALA A 4 13.93 47.69 27.38
N TYR A 5 13.60 46.61 28.08
CA TYR A 5 14.22 45.31 27.89
C TYR A 5 13.67 44.67 26.60
N THR A 6 14.46 44.67 25.53
CA THR A 6 14.14 44.00 24.28
C THR A 6 14.48 42.52 24.40
N TYR A 7 13.45 41.66 24.48
CA TYR A 7 13.66 40.21 24.46
C TYR A 7 14.19 39.77 23.09
N PRO A 8 15.22 38.91 23.03
CA PRO A 8 15.71 38.39 21.78
C PRO A 8 14.63 37.56 21.06
N LYS A 9 14.41 37.85 19.78
CA LYS A 9 13.64 37.00 18.87
C LYS A 9 14.39 35.67 18.72
N GLY A 10 14.03 34.69 19.53
CA GLY A 10 14.48 33.31 19.32
C GLY A 10 14.01 32.82 17.97
N SER A 11 14.93 32.50 17.06
CA SER A 11 14.60 31.78 15.84
C SER A 11 14.15 30.37 16.23
N VAL A 12 12.89 30.06 15.99
CA VAL A 12 12.38 28.69 16.16
C VAL A 12 12.99 27.87 15.02
N GLY A 13 14.05 27.12 15.31
CA GLY A 13 14.60 26.13 14.39
C GLY A 13 13.51 25.18 13.92
N SER A 14 13.64 24.63 12.70
CA SER A 14 12.66 23.70 12.12
C SER A 14 12.40 22.54 13.09
N SER A 15 11.24 22.56 13.75
CA SER A 15 10.85 21.50 14.68
C SER A 15 10.70 20.19 13.91
N PRO A 16 11.21 19.06 14.42
CA PRO A 16 10.99 17.74 13.83
C PRO A 16 9.49 17.47 13.68
N GLN A 17 9.10 16.92 12.54
CA GLN A 17 7.73 16.55 12.24
C GLN A 17 7.35 15.32 13.08
N ALA A 18 6.32 15.43 13.93
CA ALA A 18 5.81 14.28 14.68
C ALA A 18 4.99 13.36 13.76
N THR A 19 5.12 12.05 13.91
CA THR A 19 4.34 11.06 13.14
C THR A 19 3.49 10.22 14.08
N ILE A 20 2.19 10.07 13.77
CA ILE A 20 1.27 9.16 14.46
C ILE A 20 1.11 7.90 13.62
N THR A 21 1.61 6.77 14.12
CA THR A 21 1.53 5.49 13.40
C THR A 21 0.49 4.57 14.04
N ALA A 22 -0.46 4.08 13.24
CA ALA A 22 -1.36 3.00 13.59
C ALA A 22 -0.94 1.72 12.86
N THR A 23 -0.76 0.63 13.59
CA THR A 23 -0.46 -0.69 13.02
C THR A 23 -1.54 -1.69 13.43
N GLY A 24 -2.11 -2.43 12.46
CA GLY A 24 -3.09 -3.48 12.74
C GLY A 24 -2.41 -4.74 13.28
N ILE A 25 -1.77 -5.49 12.39
CA ILE A 25 -0.94 -6.66 12.72
C ILE A 25 0.53 -6.29 12.54
N LYS A 26 1.35 -6.58 13.56
CA LYS A 26 2.80 -6.38 13.52
C LYS A 26 3.53 -7.72 13.53
N ASN A 27 3.89 -8.20 12.34
CA ASN A 27 4.66 -9.43 12.08
C ASN A 27 6.10 -9.15 11.67
N MET A 28 6.72 -8.09 12.20
CA MET A 28 8.08 -7.73 11.86
C MET A 28 9.09 -8.80 12.34
N GLY A 29 9.67 -9.55 11.40
CA GLY A 29 10.55 -10.70 11.67
C GLY A 29 9.86 -11.89 12.35
N GLY A 30 8.52 -11.89 12.38
CA GLY A 30 7.70 -12.96 12.95
C GLY A 30 7.27 -14.00 11.93
N ILE A 31 6.49 -14.97 12.39
CA ILE A 31 5.87 -16.00 11.56
C ILE A 31 4.39 -16.10 11.94
N ILE A 32 3.51 -15.95 10.95
CA ILE A 32 2.08 -16.25 11.04
C ILE A 32 1.79 -17.44 10.14
N THR A 33 1.18 -18.49 10.69
CA THR A 33 0.75 -19.67 9.93
C THR A 33 -0.66 -20.09 10.34
N SER A 34 -1.58 -20.31 9.40
CA SER A 34 -2.95 -20.75 9.70
C SER A 34 -3.17 -22.27 9.49
N GLY A 35 -2.55 -22.85 8.46
CA GLY A 35 -2.38 -24.29 8.32
C GLY A 35 -3.28 -24.94 7.27
N LYS A 36 -4.36 -25.61 7.71
CA LYS A 36 -5.28 -26.33 6.81
C LYS A 36 -6.69 -25.80 7.02
N GLY A 37 -7.47 -25.81 5.94
CA GLY A 37 -8.84 -25.30 5.92
C GLY A 37 -8.86 -23.92 5.30
N ASN A 38 -10.06 -23.37 5.11
CA ASN A 38 -10.22 -22.04 4.52
C ASN A 38 -10.02 -21.01 5.64
N ASP A 39 -8.85 -20.38 5.67
CA ASP A 39 -8.44 -19.46 6.72
C ASP A 39 -8.64 -18.00 6.30
N THR A 40 -8.72 -17.10 7.29
CA THR A 40 -8.79 -15.66 7.04
C THR A 40 -7.88 -14.89 7.97
N LEU A 41 -6.93 -14.14 7.38
CA LEU A 41 -6.10 -13.16 8.06
C LEU A 41 -6.59 -11.76 7.68
N SER A 42 -7.29 -11.08 8.61
CA SER A 42 -7.81 -9.73 8.37
C SER A 42 -7.16 -8.72 9.30
N ALA A 43 -6.74 -7.58 8.75
CA ALA A 43 -6.20 -6.47 9.51
C ALA A 43 -6.69 -5.13 8.95
N SER A 44 -6.89 -4.17 9.85
CA SER A 44 -7.14 -2.79 9.47
C SER A 44 -6.38 -1.81 10.34
N ALA A 45 -5.99 -0.69 9.76
CA ALA A 45 -5.36 0.42 10.46
C ALA A 45 -5.96 1.74 9.99
N THR A 46 -6.35 2.60 10.92
CA THR A 46 -6.78 3.97 10.63
C THR A 46 -5.99 4.94 11.49
N SER A 47 -5.37 5.92 10.86
CA SER A 47 -4.69 7.03 11.53
C SER A 47 -5.21 8.35 10.97
N SER A 48 -5.35 9.36 11.84
CA SER A 48 -5.78 10.70 11.44
C SER A 48 -5.10 11.76 12.30
N ALA A 49 -4.12 12.45 11.72
CA ALA A 49 -3.50 13.60 12.35
C ALA A 49 -4.45 14.82 12.36
N ALA A 50 -5.34 14.91 11.37
CA ALA A 50 -6.34 15.99 11.26
C ALA A 50 -7.32 16.02 12.44
N THR A 51 -7.71 14.86 12.99
CA THR A 51 -8.54 14.80 14.21
C THR A 51 -7.86 15.42 15.41
N PHE A 52 -6.53 15.34 15.51
CA PHE A 52 -5.78 15.97 16.60
C PHE A 52 -5.86 17.51 16.49
N ALA A 53 -5.60 18.08 15.31
CA ALA A 53 -5.65 19.54 15.12
C ALA A 53 -7.05 20.14 15.38
N GLY A 54 -8.12 19.43 15.02
CA GLY A 54 -9.50 19.89 15.20
C GLY A 54 -9.97 19.93 16.65
N VAL A 55 -9.56 18.97 17.49
CA VAL A 55 -9.97 18.89 18.90
C VAL A 55 -9.39 20.04 19.72
N TYR A 56 -8.18 20.53 19.38
CA TYR A 56 -7.53 21.56 20.20
C TYR A 56 -7.76 23.00 19.75
N GLY A 57 -8.28 23.23 18.53
CA GLY A 57 -8.56 24.59 18.03
C GLY A 57 -9.51 25.38 18.94
N SER A 58 -10.49 24.72 19.57
CA SER A 58 -11.44 25.34 20.50
C SER A 58 -10.85 25.63 21.88
N SER A 59 -10.03 24.72 22.42
CA SER A 59 -9.38 24.91 23.73
C SER A 59 -8.27 25.98 23.73
N PHE A 60 -7.66 26.24 22.58
CA PHE A 60 -6.60 27.25 22.44
C PHE A 60 -7.12 28.66 22.17
N ALA A 61 -8.28 28.80 21.52
CA ALA A 61 -8.95 30.09 21.33
C ALA A 61 -9.35 30.74 22.67
N SER A 62 -9.51 29.95 23.73
CA SER A 62 -9.78 30.41 25.10
C SER A 62 -8.54 30.64 25.97
N ALA A 63 -7.32 30.48 25.43
CA ALA A 63 -6.10 30.69 26.21
C ALA A 63 -5.94 32.18 26.60
N SER A 64 -5.45 32.43 27.82
CA SER A 64 -5.10 33.78 28.27
C SER A 64 -4.04 34.41 27.35
N PRO A 65 -3.97 35.75 27.22
CA PRO A 65 -3.00 36.42 26.35
C PRO A 65 -1.54 35.95 26.58
N GLU A 66 -1.18 35.67 27.82
CA GLU A 66 0.14 35.15 28.23
C GLU A 66 0.43 33.74 27.68
N ASN A 67 -0.61 32.93 27.47
CA ASN A 67 -0.51 31.56 26.98
C ASN A 67 -0.81 31.43 25.48
N GLN A 68 -1.23 32.50 24.80
CA GLN A 68 -1.53 32.47 23.36
C GLN A 68 -0.32 32.08 22.51
N ALA A 69 0.88 32.55 22.86
CA ALA A 69 2.10 32.18 22.13
C ALA A 69 2.38 30.67 22.22
N LEU A 70 2.19 30.08 23.41
CA LEU A 70 2.33 28.64 23.62
C LEU A 70 1.23 27.86 22.89
N ALA A 71 -0.02 28.33 22.96
CA ALA A 71 -1.16 27.75 22.27
C ALA A 71 -0.96 27.73 20.75
N ILE A 72 -0.51 28.84 20.16
CA ILE A 72 -0.16 28.93 18.73
C ILE A 72 1.00 28.00 18.39
N ALA A 73 2.02 27.91 19.24
CA ALA A 73 3.13 26.99 19.03
C ALA A 73 2.68 25.51 19.01
N VAL A 74 1.77 25.12 19.91
CA VAL A 74 1.20 23.76 19.95
C VAL A 74 0.30 23.49 18.75
N ILE A 75 -0.54 24.45 18.32
CA ILE A 75 -1.32 24.34 17.07
C ILE A 75 -0.40 24.13 15.88
N ASN A 76 0.64 24.95 15.73
CA ASN A 76 1.57 24.84 14.61
C ASN A 76 2.37 23.53 14.63
N ALA A 77 2.70 23.01 15.81
CA ALA A 77 3.33 21.69 15.95
C ALA A 77 2.36 20.56 15.56
N THR A 78 1.10 20.65 16.00
CA THR A 78 0.05 19.65 15.72
C THR A 78 -0.36 19.65 14.25
N ALA A 79 -0.47 20.84 13.63
CA ALA A 79 -0.76 20.98 12.21
C ALA A 79 0.36 20.44 11.30
N LYS A 80 1.58 20.30 11.83
CA LYS A 80 2.68 19.64 11.15
C LYS A 80 2.71 18.13 11.37
N ALA A 81 1.98 17.59 12.35
CA ALA A 81 2.00 16.16 12.60
C ALA A 81 1.50 15.40 11.36
N SER A 82 2.23 14.37 10.95
CA SER A 82 1.83 13.43 9.91
C SER A 82 1.20 12.19 10.54
N ASP A 83 0.37 11.49 9.78
CA ASP A 83 -0.15 10.18 10.15
C ASP A 83 0.35 9.09 9.20
N GLN A 84 0.48 7.89 9.76
CA GLN A 84 0.77 6.67 9.03
C GLN A 84 -0.18 5.58 9.50
N ALA A 85 -0.72 4.80 8.57
CA ALA A 85 -1.48 3.59 8.85
C ALA A 85 -0.83 2.41 8.13
N ILE A 86 -0.56 1.32 8.84
CA ILE A 86 -0.06 0.05 8.30
C ILE A 86 -1.00 -1.06 8.76
N ALA A 87 -1.79 -1.67 7.86
CA ALA A 87 -2.72 -2.70 8.30
C ALA A 87 -1.98 -4.00 8.68
N ILE A 88 -1.06 -4.47 7.84
CA ILE A 88 -0.15 -5.58 8.12
C ILE A 88 1.29 -5.11 7.93
N ASP A 89 2.09 -5.12 9.00
CA ASP A 89 3.54 -4.91 8.96
C ASP A 89 4.22 -6.28 8.96
N ASN A 90 4.59 -6.78 7.78
CA ASN A 90 5.32 -8.04 7.57
C ASN A 90 6.81 -7.79 7.27
N THR A 91 7.37 -6.69 7.76
CA THR A 91 8.74 -6.30 7.44
C THR A 91 9.79 -7.13 8.19
N GLY A 92 11.08 -6.89 7.93
CA GLY A 92 12.17 -7.46 8.72
C GLY A 92 12.27 -8.99 8.64
N SER A 93 12.05 -9.57 7.46
CA SER A 93 11.94 -11.03 7.25
C SER A 93 10.70 -11.67 7.88
N GLY A 94 9.61 -10.92 8.03
CA GLY A 94 8.31 -11.48 8.43
C GLY A 94 7.81 -12.52 7.43
N VAL A 95 7.17 -13.58 7.93
CA VAL A 95 6.58 -14.66 7.12
C VAL A 95 5.10 -14.79 7.44
N ILE A 96 4.28 -14.82 6.38
CA ILE A 96 2.87 -15.20 6.46
C ILE A 96 2.66 -16.41 5.55
N ARG A 97 2.06 -17.49 6.09
CA ARG A 97 1.74 -18.72 5.37
C ARG A 97 0.32 -19.17 5.67
N THR A 98 -0.59 -19.23 4.69
CA THR A 98 -1.96 -19.67 4.97
C THR A 98 -2.10 -21.19 4.86
N GLY A 99 -1.57 -21.81 3.80
CA GLY A 99 -1.32 -23.25 3.74
C GLY A 99 -2.17 -23.97 2.70
N THR A 100 -3.20 -24.70 3.10
CA THR A 100 -4.08 -25.41 2.16
C THR A 100 -5.54 -25.11 2.46
N GLY A 101 -6.33 -24.79 1.44
CA GLY A 101 -7.71 -24.34 1.54
C GLY A 101 -7.90 -23.04 0.76
N ASP A 102 -9.13 -22.60 0.54
CA ASP A 102 -9.35 -21.29 -0.09
C ASP A 102 -9.14 -20.19 0.97
N ASP A 103 -7.94 -19.63 1.04
CA ASP A 103 -7.52 -18.71 2.08
C ASP A 103 -7.73 -17.24 1.68
N THR A 104 -7.87 -16.37 2.68
CA THR A 104 -8.03 -14.92 2.44
C THR A 104 -7.13 -14.10 3.34
N ILE A 105 -6.33 -13.21 2.73
CA ILE A 105 -5.62 -12.12 3.42
C ILE A 105 -6.28 -10.80 3.05
N GLU A 106 -6.89 -10.13 4.02
CA GLU A 106 -7.55 -8.84 3.84
C GLU A 106 -6.86 -7.76 4.66
N ALA A 107 -6.41 -6.70 3.99
CA ALA A 107 -5.72 -5.58 4.62
C ALA A 107 -6.32 -4.25 4.17
N THR A 108 -6.71 -3.41 5.14
CA THR A 108 -7.22 -2.06 4.87
C THR A 108 -6.51 -1.00 5.69
N ALA A 109 -5.81 -0.07 5.03
CA ALA A 109 -5.13 1.05 5.69
C ALA A 109 -5.68 2.42 5.28
N LYS A 110 -6.05 3.25 6.25
CA LYS A 110 -6.59 4.59 6.02
C LYS A 110 -5.77 5.62 6.79
N ALA A 111 -5.10 6.52 6.07
CA ALA A 111 -4.43 7.67 6.65
C ALA A 111 -4.66 8.91 5.77
N SER A 112 -4.50 10.12 6.34
CA SER A 112 -4.52 11.33 5.51
C SER A 112 -3.22 11.51 4.71
N ASN A 113 -2.08 11.13 5.30
CA ASN A 113 -0.77 11.16 4.68
C ASN A 113 -0.36 9.80 4.12
N LYS A 114 0.15 8.87 4.95
CA LYS A 114 0.74 7.61 4.46
C LYS A 114 -0.08 6.38 4.85
N GLY A 115 -0.65 5.67 3.88
CA GLY A 115 -1.41 4.42 4.11
C GLY A 115 -0.74 3.24 3.43
N ILE A 116 -0.44 2.16 4.15
CA ILE A 116 0.08 0.92 3.56
C ILE A 116 -0.80 -0.23 4.03
N ALA A 117 -1.49 -0.92 3.11
CA ALA A 117 -2.31 -2.05 3.53
C ALA A 117 -1.42 -3.22 3.99
N ILE A 118 -0.44 -3.61 3.15
CA ILE A 118 0.56 -4.62 3.49
C ILE A 118 1.96 -4.05 3.27
N ASP A 119 2.70 -3.82 4.34
CA ASP A 119 4.13 -3.48 4.30
C ASP A 119 4.93 -4.78 4.38
N ASN A 120 5.40 -5.26 3.23
CA ASN A 120 6.07 -6.55 3.09
C ASN A 120 7.56 -6.38 2.75
N VAL A 121 8.17 -5.23 3.07
CA VAL A 121 9.60 -5.00 2.78
C VAL A 121 10.46 -6.08 3.44
N THR A 122 11.20 -6.83 2.62
CA THR A 122 11.98 -8.03 3.01
C THR A 122 11.15 -9.20 3.57
N GLY A 123 9.83 -9.08 3.61
CA GLY A 123 8.92 -10.12 4.05
C GLY A 123 8.56 -11.10 2.93
N TRP A 124 7.94 -12.20 3.33
CA TRP A 124 7.43 -13.23 2.45
C TRP A 124 6.00 -13.61 2.85
N ILE A 125 5.10 -13.63 1.85
CA ILE A 125 3.74 -14.15 1.96
C ILE A 125 3.61 -15.35 1.01
N THR A 126 3.00 -16.43 1.49
CA THR A 126 2.65 -17.60 0.66
C THR A 126 1.27 -18.12 1.03
N THR A 127 0.40 -18.36 0.04
CA THR A 127 -0.96 -18.82 0.32
C THR A 127 -1.11 -20.34 0.17
N GLY A 128 -0.49 -20.94 -0.85
CA GLY A 128 -0.29 -22.39 -0.93
C GLY A 128 -1.25 -23.06 -1.91
N ASP A 129 -1.98 -24.09 -1.47
CA ASP A 129 -2.92 -24.80 -2.35
C ASP A 129 -4.37 -24.34 -2.05
N GLY A 130 -5.12 -23.92 -3.06
CA GLY A 130 -6.50 -23.45 -2.94
C GLY A 130 -6.75 -22.22 -3.81
N ASN A 131 -8.00 -21.76 -3.92
CA ASN A 131 -8.28 -20.51 -4.64
C ASN A 131 -8.15 -19.34 -3.67
N ASP A 132 -6.93 -18.84 -3.52
CA ASP A 132 -6.58 -17.89 -2.49
C ASP A 132 -6.85 -16.45 -2.92
N THR A 133 -7.04 -15.56 -1.94
CA THR A 133 -7.25 -14.15 -2.21
C THR A 133 -6.44 -13.26 -1.28
N ILE A 134 -5.65 -12.36 -1.87
CA ILE A 134 -5.06 -11.21 -1.19
C ILE A 134 -5.79 -9.94 -1.65
N SER A 135 -6.42 -9.23 -0.72
CA SER A 135 -7.07 -7.94 -0.96
C SER A 135 -6.44 -6.86 -0.07
N ALA A 136 -5.75 -5.92 -0.70
CA ALA A 136 -4.90 -4.93 -0.05
C ALA A 136 -5.26 -3.50 -0.47
N GLN A 137 -6.05 -2.81 0.34
CA GLN A 137 -6.60 -1.49 0.02
C GLN A 137 -6.04 -0.41 0.94
N ALA A 138 -5.47 0.64 0.35
CA ALA A 138 -4.97 1.79 1.10
C ALA A 138 -5.50 3.12 0.58
N THR A 139 -5.71 4.07 1.49
CA THR A 139 -6.03 5.47 1.15
C THR A 139 -5.11 6.43 1.87
N GLY A 140 -4.79 7.53 1.22
CA GLY A 140 -3.93 8.61 1.72
C GLY A 140 -3.19 9.28 0.56
N SER A 141 -2.55 10.42 0.80
CA SER A 141 -1.78 11.13 -0.23
C SER A 141 -0.58 10.31 -0.75
N ASN A 142 -0.02 9.46 0.10
CA ASN A 142 1.04 8.52 -0.24
C ASN A 142 0.63 7.11 0.18
N SER A 143 -0.23 6.47 -0.62
CA SER A 143 -0.85 5.19 -0.27
C SER A 143 -0.52 4.04 -1.20
N TYR A 144 -0.34 2.86 -0.61
CA TYR A 144 0.05 1.63 -1.29
C TYR A 144 -0.78 0.45 -0.80
N GLY A 145 -1.30 -0.34 -1.72
CA GLY A 145 -1.96 -1.61 -1.36
C GLY A 145 -0.93 -2.56 -0.79
N ILE A 146 0.09 -2.90 -1.59
CA ILE A 146 1.20 -3.77 -1.19
C ILE A 146 2.52 -3.04 -1.44
N PHE A 147 3.40 -3.04 -0.44
CA PHE A 147 4.70 -2.38 -0.50
C PHE A 147 5.86 -3.37 -0.25
N GLY A 148 6.65 -3.64 -1.28
CA GLY A 148 7.84 -4.49 -1.28
C GLY A 148 7.63 -5.99 -1.08
N GLY A 149 8.74 -6.72 -1.05
CA GLY A 149 8.79 -8.13 -0.66
C GLY A 149 8.38 -9.12 -1.75
N ARG A 150 8.22 -10.38 -1.31
CA ARG A 150 7.82 -11.50 -2.16
C ARG A 150 6.45 -12.05 -1.76
N ILE A 151 5.65 -12.37 -2.76
CA ILE A 151 4.35 -13.03 -2.65
C ILE A 151 4.36 -14.25 -3.58
N ASP A 152 3.90 -15.40 -3.08
CA ASP A 152 3.81 -16.66 -3.80
C ASP A 152 2.40 -17.25 -3.57
N MET A 153 1.51 -17.15 -4.57
CA MET A 153 0.11 -17.52 -4.39
C MET A 153 -0.03 -19.05 -4.40
N GLY A 154 0.48 -19.75 -5.41
CA GLY A 154 0.71 -21.19 -5.34
C GLY A 154 -0.10 -21.96 -6.36
N GLN A 155 -1.00 -22.84 -5.93
CA GLN A 155 -1.86 -23.64 -6.81
C GLN A 155 -3.33 -23.28 -6.59
N GLY A 156 -4.04 -22.91 -7.65
CA GLY A 156 -5.47 -22.62 -7.65
C GLY A 156 -5.78 -21.39 -8.48
N ASP A 157 -7.06 -21.04 -8.61
CA ASP A 157 -7.47 -19.83 -9.32
C ASP A 157 -7.35 -18.61 -8.38
N ASP A 158 -6.12 -18.10 -8.22
CA ASP A 158 -5.74 -17.14 -7.19
C ASP A 158 -6.04 -15.68 -7.56
N ARG A 159 -6.16 -14.83 -6.54
CA ARG A 159 -6.49 -13.40 -6.70
C ARG A 159 -5.57 -12.49 -5.89
N ALA A 160 -4.86 -11.59 -6.56
CA ALA A 160 -4.09 -10.52 -5.91
C ALA A 160 -4.65 -9.15 -6.31
N ILE A 161 -5.38 -8.50 -5.40
CA ILE A 161 -6.09 -7.24 -5.64
C ILE A 161 -5.51 -6.16 -4.73
N ALA A 162 -4.85 -5.17 -5.31
CA ALA A 162 -4.25 -4.06 -4.58
C ALA A 162 -4.70 -2.70 -5.12
N SER A 163 -4.84 -1.70 -4.24
CA SER A 163 -5.05 -0.31 -4.68
C SER A 163 -3.87 0.21 -5.52
N SER A 164 -2.65 -0.24 -5.21
CA SER A 164 -1.42 -0.03 -5.97
C SER A 164 -0.30 -0.94 -5.44
N PHE A 165 0.75 -1.14 -6.25
CA PHE A 165 1.98 -1.82 -5.85
C PHE A 165 3.16 -0.84 -5.77
N ALA A 166 4.09 -1.01 -4.84
CA ALA A 166 5.29 -0.16 -4.78
C ALA A 166 6.46 -0.83 -4.07
N GLY A 167 7.66 -0.28 -4.23
CA GLY A 167 8.86 -0.76 -3.53
C GLY A 167 9.39 -2.08 -4.09
N GLY A 168 9.18 -2.32 -5.39
CA GLY A 168 9.63 -3.50 -6.11
C GLY A 168 9.00 -4.81 -5.61
N VAL A 169 7.67 -4.84 -5.44
CA VAL A 169 6.96 -6.09 -5.10
C VAL A 169 7.24 -7.15 -6.16
N ASN A 170 7.54 -8.38 -5.74
CA ASN A 170 7.63 -9.54 -6.60
C ASN A 170 6.48 -10.51 -6.31
N ILE A 171 5.64 -10.76 -7.30
CA ILE A 171 4.47 -11.66 -7.18
C ILE A 171 4.65 -12.82 -8.16
N ASN A 172 4.54 -14.04 -7.65
CA ASN A 172 4.38 -15.26 -8.42
C ASN A 172 2.97 -15.79 -8.18
N MET A 173 2.15 -15.86 -9.22
CA MET A 173 0.78 -16.37 -9.10
C MET A 173 0.76 -17.90 -9.10
N GLY A 174 1.56 -18.55 -9.95
CA GLY A 174 1.84 -19.98 -9.84
C GLY A 174 1.09 -20.82 -10.87
N GLU A 175 0.21 -21.71 -10.43
CA GLU A 175 -0.59 -22.58 -11.31
C GLU A 175 -2.08 -22.32 -11.13
N GLY A 176 -2.79 -22.02 -12.22
CA GLY A 176 -4.25 -21.87 -12.21
C GLY A 176 -4.67 -20.71 -13.10
N LYS A 177 -5.93 -20.31 -13.05
CA LYS A 177 -6.41 -19.14 -13.81
C LYS A 177 -6.44 -17.93 -12.91
N ASP A 178 -5.30 -17.26 -12.85
CA ASP A 178 -5.03 -16.25 -11.86
C ASP A 178 -5.52 -14.86 -12.28
N PHE A 179 -5.76 -14.04 -11.28
CA PHE A 179 -6.21 -12.66 -11.47
C PHE A 179 -5.40 -11.69 -10.62
N VAL A 180 -4.77 -10.72 -11.28
CA VAL A 180 -4.06 -9.62 -10.61
C VAL A 180 -4.72 -8.31 -10.96
N GLN A 181 -5.04 -7.50 -9.95
CA GLN A 181 -5.54 -6.14 -10.13
C GLN A 181 -4.68 -5.14 -9.36
N GLY A 182 -4.25 -4.09 -10.06
CA GLY A 182 -3.46 -3.00 -9.52
C GLY A 182 -2.34 -2.59 -10.48
N PHE A 183 -1.73 -1.43 -10.22
CA PHE A 183 -0.56 -0.96 -10.95
C PHE A 183 0.47 -0.40 -9.98
N GLY A 184 1.74 -0.44 -10.37
CA GLY A 184 2.81 0.30 -9.73
C GLY A 184 4.17 -0.36 -9.91
N ASP A 185 5.11 -0.08 -9.00
CA ASP A 185 6.48 -0.61 -9.05
C ASP A 185 6.49 -2.07 -8.58
N ALA A 186 6.34 -2.99 -9.54
CA ALA A 186 6.18 -4.42 -9.32
C ALA A 186 6.70 -5.27 -10.48
N THR A 187 7.11 -6.50 -10.17
CA THR A 187 7.31 -7.61 -11.10
C THR A 187 6.28 -8.69 -10.79
N VAL A 188 5.46 -9.06 -11.77
CA VAL A 188 4.34 -10.00 -11.60
C VAL A 188 4.44 -11.11 -12.64
N ASP A 189 4.54 -12.35 -12.20
CA ASP A 189 4.47 -13.53 -13.06
C ASP A 189 3.10 -14.20 -12.90
N GLY A 190 2.32 -14.25 -13.98
CA GLY A 190 1.04 -14.96 -14.03
C GLY A 190 1.21 -16.47 -13.91
N GLY A 191 2.38 -17.00 -14.29
CA GLY A 191 2.67 -18.41 -14.11
C GLY A 191 2.13 -19.28 -15.25
N LYS A 192 1.32 -20.29 -14.92
CA LYS A 192 0.80 -21.29 -15.87
C LYS A 192 -0.70 -21.13 -16.05
N GLU A 193 -1.14 -21.51 -17.25
CA GLU A 193 -2.53 -21.47 -17.72
C GLU A 193 -2.93 -20.14 -18.34
N SER A 194 -4.03 -19.53 -17.93
CA SER A 194 -4.61 -18.38 -18.61
C SER A 194 -4.94 -17.30 -17.60
N ASP A 195 -4.03 -16.35 -17.48
CA ASP A 195 -4.04 -15.36 -16.42
C ASP A 195 -4.50 -14.00 -16.89
N ILE A 196 -5.05 -13.23 -15.97
CA ILE A 196 -5.63 -11.91 -16.23
C ILE A 196 -4.91 -10.84 -15.41
N LEU A 197 -4.35 -9.85 -16.11
CA LEU A 197 -3.89 -8.61 -15.50
C LEU A 197 -4.94 -7.51 -15.71
N SER A 198 -5.50 -7.00 -14.62
CA SER A 198 -6.45 -5.90 -14.62
C SER A 198 -5.79 -4.57 -14.20
N LEU A 199 -5.66 -3.70 -15.19
CA LEU A 199 -5.28 -2.29 -15.08
C LEU A 199 -6.53 -1.40 -15.18
N GLY A 200 -7.69 -1.89 -14.70
CA GLY A 200 -9.01 -1.28 -14.90
C GLY A 200 -9.19 0.17 -14.43
N SER A 201 -8.27 0.69 -13.62
CA SER A 201 -8.23 2.11 -13.23
C SER A 201 -7.63 3.03 -14.29
N TYR A 202 -7.05 2.48 -15.35
CA TYR A 202 -6.26 3.20 -16.35
C TYR A 202 -6.74 2.90 -17.77
N ASN A 203 -6.74 3.91 -18.63
CA ASN A 203 -6.92 3.69 -20.06
C ASN A 203 -5.66 3.05 -20.63
N ARG A 204 -5.79 2.21 -21.67
CA ARG A 204 -4.65 1.60 -22.34
C ARG A 204 -3.61 2.62 -22.78
N ASP A 205 -4.07 3.73 -23.38
CA ASP A 205 -3.20 4.78 -23.93
C ASP A 205 -2.51 5.64 -22.86
N SER A 206 -2.82 5.42 -21.57
CA SER A 206 -2.06 6.02 -20.48
C SER A 206 -0.67 5.41 -20.35
N PHE A 207 -0.43 4.21 -20.89
CA PHE A 207 0.83 3.51 -20.74
C PHE A 207 1.71 3.62 -21.99
N LYS A 208 3.02 3.74 -21.75
CA LYS A 208 4.02 3.28 -22.71
C LYS A 208 4.26 1.79 -22.46
N ILE A 209 3.92 0.96 -23.45
CA ILE A 209 4.00 -0.50 -23.34
C ILE A 209 5.16 -1.01 -24.20
N SER A 210 5.99 -1.88 -23.64
CA SER A 210 6.98 -2.66 -24.41
C SER A 210 6.78 -4.15 -24.16
N PHE A 211 7.05 -4.96 -25.18
CA PHE A 211 6.77 -6.40 -25.18
C PHE A 211 8.06 -7.22 -25.20
N GLY A 212 8.02 -8.40 -24.59
CA GLY A 212 9.12 -9.33 -24.43
C GLY A 212 8.72 -10.78 -24.70
N ALA A 213 9.61 -11.71 -24.35
CA ALA A 213 9.32 -13.15 -24.43
C ALA A 213 8.30 -13.58 -23.36
N ASN A 214 7.71 -14.78 -23.51
CA ASN A 214 6.81 -15.42 -22.53
C ASN A 214 5.61 -14.54 -22.11
N ASN A 215 4.93 -13.96 -23.10
CA ASN A 215 3.85 -12.99 -22.87
C ASN A 215 4.27 -11.83 -21.96
N GLY A 216 5.55 -11.46 -22.01
CA GLY A 216 6.14 -10.44 -21.17
C GLY A 216 5.78 -9.03 -21.64
N ALA A 217 5.37 -8.16 -20.72
CA ALA A 217 5.09 -6.76 -21.01
C ALA A 217 5.59 -5.84 -19.89
N ASN A 218 6.14 -4.69 -20.27
CA ASN A 218 6.43 -3.60 -19.34
C ASN A 218 5.43 -2.47 -19.56
N PHE A 219 4.73 -2.09 -18.51
CA PHE A 219 3.79 -0.97 -18.48
C PHE A 219 4.45 0.20 -17.76
N GLN A 220 4.71 1.28 -18.48
CA GLN A 220 5.32 2.48 -17.92
C GLN A 220 4.31 3.65 -17.87
N LEU A 221 4.16 4.25 -16.70
CA LEU A 221 3.33 5.43 -16.45
C LEU A 221 4.03 6.31 -15.41
N ASP A 222 4.20 7.60 -15.69
CA ASP A 222 4.80 8.59 -14.78
C ASP A 222 6.14 8.19 -14.15
N GLY A 223 6.98 7.47 -14.92
CA GLY A 223 8.28 6.98 -14.47
C GLY A 223 8.22 5.70 -13.63
N ILE A 224 7.03 5.23 -13.27
CA ILE A 224 6.81 3.94 -12.62
C ILE A 224 6.67 2.86 -13.68
N THR A 225 7.28 1.70 -13.44
CA THR A 225 7.23 0.55 -14.36
C THR A 225 6.70 -0.68 -13.63
N MET A 226 5.68 -1.31 -14.20
CA MET A 226 5.30 -2.67 -13.85
C MET A 226 5.83 -3.61 -14.94
N THR A 227 6.54 -4.66 -14.54
CA THR A 227 6.98 -5.73 -15.43
C THR A 227 6.10 -6.95 -15.19
N THR A 228 5.60 -7.55 -16.27
CA THR A 228 4.73 -8.71 -16.22
C THR A 228 5.21 -9.80 -17.16
N THR A 229 4.93 -11.06 -16.83
CA THR A 229 5.10 -12.26 -17.68
C THR A 229 3.92 -13.21 -17.47
N GLY A 230 3.67 -14.10 -18.43
CA GLY A 230 2.67 -15.16 -18.25
C GLY A 230 1.23 -14.66 -18.15
N PHE A 231 0.86 -13.55 -18.79
CA PHE A 231 -0.53 -13.09 -18.84
C PHE A 231 -1.11 -13.19 -20.25
N GLU A 232 -2.23 -13.89 -20.39
CA GLU A 232 -2.93 -14.10 -21.67
C GLU A 232 -3.91 -12.96 -21.96
N GLN A 233 -4.45 -12.32 -20.91
CA GLN A 233 -5.44 -11.25 -21.03
C GLN A 233 -5.09 -10.02 -20.18
N PHE A 234 -5.34 -8.84 -20.76
CA PHE A 234 -5.13 -7.54 -20.15
C PHE A 234 -6.43 -6.73 -20.18
N GLN A 235 -6.88 -6.28 -19.02
CA GLN A 235 -8.10 -5.49 -18.86
C GLN A 235 -7.76 -4.04 -18.51
N PHE A 236 -8.42 -3.09 -19.14
CA PHE A 236 -8.24 -1.65 -18.94
C PHE A 236 -9.56 -0.98 -18.57
N ALA A 237 -9.52 0.32 -18.29
CA ALA A 237 -10.69 1.13 -17.96
C ALA A 237 -11.81 1.01 -19.01
N GLY A 238 -13.05 1.09 -18.54
CA GLY A 238 -14.25 0.91 -19.37
C GLY A 238 -14.54 -0.54 -19.76
N GLY A 239 -13.86 -1.52 -19.16
CA GLY A 239 -14.07 -2.95 -19.44
C GLY A 239 -13.42 -3.44 -20.74
N VAL A 240 -12.54 -2.63 -21.33
CA VAL A 240 -11.83 -3.00 -22.55
C VAL A 240 -10.82 -4.10 -22.22
N SER A 241 -10.87 -5.20 -22.97
CA SER A 241 -9.99 -6.35 -22.78
C SER A 241 -9.24 -6.68 -24.06
N TYR A 242 -7.97 -7.04 -23.92
CA TYR A 242 -7.09 -7.47 -24.99
C TYR A 242 -6.48 -8.82 -24.62
N THR A 243 -6.38 -9.74 -25.59
CA THR A 243 -5.38 -10.80 -25.47
C THR A 243 -3.98 -10.21 -25.65
N TYR A 244 -2.93 -10.90 -25.22
CA TYR A 244 -1.54 -10.46 -25.43
C TYR A 244 -1.27 -10.05 -26.89
N ASN A 245 -1.66 -10.90 -27.84
CA ASN A 245 -1.47 -10.63 -29.28
C ASN A 245 -2.26 -9.41 -29.78
N GLN A 246 -3.48 -9.18 -29.25
CA GLN A 246 -4.24 -7.99 -29.59
C GLN A 246 -3.57 -6.73 -29.04
N LEU A 247 -3.10 -6.78 -27.79
CA LEU A 247 -2.45 -5.65 -27.11
C LEU A 247 -1.16 -5.20 -27.83
N MET A 248 -0.41 -6.13 -28.43
CA MET A 248 0.78 -5.83 -29.24
C MET A 248 0.49 -4.99 -30.48
N THR A 249 -0.74 -5.05 -30.99
CA THR A 249 -1.15 -4.41 -32.25
C THR A 249 -2.10 -3.23 -32.06
N ALA A 250 -2.58 -3.00 -30.83
CA ALA A 250 -3.41 -1.87 -30.44
C ALA A 250 -2.60 -0.56 -30.40
#